data_AF-A0A1H9VAS9-F1
#
_entry.id   AF-A0A1H9VAS9-F1
#
_cell.length_a   1.000
_cell.length_b   1.000
_cell.length_c   1.000
_cell.angle_alpha   90.00
_cell.angle_beta   90.00
_cell.angle_gamma   90.00
#
_symmetry.space_group_name_H-M   'P 1'
#
loop_
_entity.id
_entity.type
_entity.pdbx_description
1 polymer ?
#
loop_
_entity_poly.entity_id
_entity_poly.type
_entity_poly.pdbx_seq_one_letter_code
_entity_poly.pdbx_strand_id
1 'polypeptide(L)' 'MEFYKEYADTFEASAMQKLNLDIKNNPQWKSEVQGYTVTERKTPYTPDFSYVLVRWVGLSTTPFKGDKL' A
#
# COMPACT_ATOMS: atom_id res chain seq x y z
N MET A 1 -12.30 -13.43 -0.71
CA MET A 1 -11.71 -12.79 0.48
C MET A 1 -11.42 -11.35 0.12
N GLU A 2 -11.66 -10.43 1.06
CA GLU A 2 -11.42 -9.01 0.87
C GLU A 2 -10.74 -8.46 2.11
N PHE A 3 -9.79 -7.55 1.92
CA PHE A 3 -9.17 -6.79 3.00
C PHE A 3 -8.64 -5.45 2.49
N TYR A 4 -8.29 -4.57 3.44
CA TYR A 4 -7.71 -3.28 3.18
C TYR A 4 -6.29 -3.24 3.77
N LYS A 5 -5.35 -2.70 3.00
CA LYS A 5 -3.96 -2.52 3.42
C LYS A 5 -3.54 -1.09 3.14
N GLU A 6 -2.95 -0.47 4.16
CA GLU A 6 -2.35 0.85 4.05
C GLU A 6 -0.84 0.71 3.76
N TYR A 7 -0.37 1.45 2.77
CA TYR A 7 1.05 1.60 2.47
C TYR A 7 1.48 2.99 2.93
N ALA A 8 2.31 3.04 3.97
CA ALA A 8 2.83 4.27 4.56
C ALA A 8 4.35 4.33 4.47
N ASP A 9 4.88 5.50 4.13
CA ASP A 9 6.32 5.77 4.18
C ASP A 9 6.68 7.27 4.19
N THR A 10 7.88 7.55 4.72
CA THR A 10 8.56 8.86 4.82
C THR A 10 9.02 9.47 3.49
N PHE A 11 8.73 8.81 2.38
CA PHE A 11 8.98 9.31 1.03
C PHE A 11 7.85 8.87 0.09
N GLU A 12 7.39 9.77 -0.79
CA GLU A 12 6.32 9.49 -1.74
C GLU A 12 6.59 8.25 -2.61
N ALA A 13 7.84 8.11 -3.06
CA ALA A 13 8.23 6.99 -3.90
C ALA A 13 8.16 5.63 -3.16
N SER A 14 8.35 5.57 -1.85
CA SER A 14 8.50 4.29 -1.14
C SER A 14 7.18 3.62 -0.77
N ALA A 15 6.12 4.37 -0.46
CA ALA A 15 4.78 3.78 -0.29
C ALA A 15 4.29 3.14 -1.60
N MET A 16 4.46 3.83 -2.71
CA MET A 16 4.11 3.32 -4.04
C MET A 16 4.99 2.14 -4.46
N GLN A 17 6.28 2.12 -4.11
CA GLN A 17 7.16 0.97 -4.35
C GLN A 17 6.70 -0.27 -3.59
N LYS A 18 6.30 -0.13 -2.31
CA LYS A 18 5.76 -1.23 -1.51
C LYS A 18 4.47 -1.78 -2.12
N LEU A 19 3.55 -0.91 -2.54
CA LEU A 19 2.34 -1.30 -3.25
C LEU A 19 2.67 -2.06 -4.54
N ASN A 20 3.53 -1.50 -5.38
CA ASN A 20 3.92 -2.11 -6.65
C ASN A 20 4.60 -3.48 -6.47
N LEU A 21 5.37 -3.66 -5.39
CA LEU A 21 5.97 -4.94 -5.04
C LEU A 21 4.89 -5.96 -4.67
N ASP A 22 3.92 -5.57 -3.85
CA ASP A 22 2.80 -6.44 -3.49
C ASP A 22 1.92 -6.81 -4.69
N ILE A 23 1.68 -5.88 -5.62
CA ILE A 23 0.98 -6.15 -6.90
C ILE A 23 1.72 -7.20 -7.72
N LYS A 24 3.05 -7.06 -7.84
CA LYS A 24 3.89 -8.03 -8.58
C LYS A 24 3.91 -9.40 -7.91
N ASN A 25 3.91 -9.45 -6.58
CA ASN A 25 3.96 -10.69 -5.82
C ASN A 25 2.62 -11.42 -5.73
N ASN A 26 1.52 -10.69 -5.94
CA ASN A 26 0.14 -11.18 -5.81
C ASN A 26 -0.69 -10.94 -7.08
N PRO A 27 -0.24 -11.40 -8.27
CA PRO A 27 -0.92 -11.13 -9.54
C PRO A 27 -2.36 -11.69 -9.62
N GLN A 28 -2.68 -12.67 -8.78
CA GLN A 28 -3.99 -13.30 -8.68
C GLN A 28 -4.99 -12.52 -7.81
N TRP A 29 -4.54 -11.43 -7.17
CA TRP A 29 -5.39 -10.52 -6.41
C TRP A 29 -5.65 -9.26 -7.22
N LYS A 30 -6.90 -8.79 -7.21
CA LYS A 30 -7.24 -7.46 -7.71
C LYS A 30 -6.91 -6.42 -6.63
N SER A 31 -6.18 -5.37 -7.00
CA SER A 31 -5.94 -4.19 -6.18
C SER A 31 -6.74 -2.99 -6.70
N GLU A 32 -7.24 -2.18 -5.77
CA GLU A 32 -7.97 -0.95 -6.07
C GLU A 32 -7.58 0.12 -5.05
N VAL A 33 -7.00 1.23 -5.51
CA VAL A 33 -6.66 2.37 -4.64
C VAL A 33 -7.97 3.06 -4.22
N GLN A 34 -8.22 3.10 -2.91
CA GLN A 34 -9.41 3.71 -2.31
C GLN A 34 -9.15 5.13 -1.79
N GLY A 35 -7.89 5.43 -1.48
CA GLY A 35 -7.50 6.72 -0.96
C GLY A 35 -6.01 6.94 -1.06
N TYR A 36 -5.65 8.21 -1.22
CA TYR A 36 -4.27 8.68 -1.25
C TYR A 36 -4.17 10.00 -0.49
N THR A 37 -3.14 10.14 0.32
CA THR A 37 -2.80 11.43 0.91
C THR A 37 -1.29 11.58 1.01
N VAL A 38 -0.82 12.82 0.80
CA VAL A 38 0.54 13.24 1.11
C VAL A 38 0.43 14.29 2.19
N THR A 39 1.16 14.10 3.29
CA THR A 39 1.34 15.18 4.25
C THR A 39 2.55 15.98 3.85
N GLU A 40 2.32 17.22 3.41
CA GLU A 40 3.38 18.15 3.11
C GLU A 40 4.18 18.53 4.35
N ARG A 41 5.48 18.74 4.15
CA ARG A 41 6.40 19.32 5.12
C ARG A 41 5.82 20.55 5.81
N LYS A 42 5.66 20.45 7.14
CA LYS A 42 5.38 21.63 7.98
C LYS A 42 6.66 22.33 8.43
N THR A 43 7.79 21.62 8.48
CA THR A 43 9.09 22.15 8.91
C THR A 43 10.23 21.49 8.13
N PRO A 44 11.45 22.09 8.09
CA PRO A 44 12.62 21.50 7.44
C PRO A 44 13.05 20.14 8.00
N TYR A 45 12.61 19.78 9.21
CA TYR A 45 13.03 18.57 9.93
C TYR A 45 12.00 17.43 9.89
N THR A 46 10.81 17.67 9.34
CA THR A 46 9.79 16.64 9.15
C THR A 46 9.87 16.09 7.73
N PRO A 47 9.98 14.76 7.52
CA PRO A 47 9.85 14.18 6.19
C PRO A 47 8.41 14.26 5.68
N ASP A 48 8.22 14.27 4.37
CA ASP A 48 6.90 14.10 3.78
C ASP A 48 6.44 12.66 4.02
N PHE A 49 5.16 12.46 4.34
CA PHE A 49 4.62 11.10 4.43
C PHE A 49 3.62 10.88 3.32
N SER A 50 3.71 9.72 2.68
CA SER A 50 2.72 9.26 1.72
C SER A 50 1.98 8.07 2.31
N TYR A 51 0.66 8.10 2.12
CA TYR A 51 -0.24 7.04 2.56
C TYR A 51 -1.12 6.65 1.39
N VAL A 52 -1.18 5.35 1.11
CA VAL A 52 -2.04 4.77 0.08
C VAL A 52 -2.89 3.69 0.71
N LEU A 53 -4.21 3.88 0.70
CA LEU A 53 -5.16 2.86 1.12
C LEU A 53 -5.58 2.04 -0.08
N VAL A 54 -5.36 0.72 -0.02
CA VAL A 54 -5.68 -0.19 -1.12
C VAL A 54 -6.61 -1.28 -0.64
N ARG A 55 -7.68 -1.47 -1.39
CA ARG A 55 -8.59 -2.60 -1.28
C ARG A 55 -8.05 -3.75 -2.11
N TRP A 56 -7.94 -4.92 -1.49
CA TRP A 56 -7.49 -6.16 -2.11
C TRP A 56 -8.62 -7.16 -2.16
N VAL A 57 -8.89 -7.71 -3.34
CA VAL A 57 -9.95 -8.70 -3.57
C VAL A 57 -9.37 -9.93 -4.27
N GLY A 58 -9.53 -11.09 -3.64
CA GLY A 58 -9.03 -12.36 -4.15
C GLY A 58 -10.01 -13.50 -3.90
N LEU A 59 -9.72 -14.67 -4.47
CA LEU A 59 -10.47 -15.88 -4.17
C LEU A 59 -10.18 -16.32 -2.73
N SER A 60 -11.17 -16.89 -2.04
CA SER A 60 -11.04 -17.35 -0.64
C SER A 60 -9.94 -18.41 -0.45
N THR A 61 -9.56 -19.13 -1.51
CA THR A 61 -8.56 -20.19 -1.51
C THR A 61 -7.14 -19.70 -1.77
N THR A 62 -6.96 -18.41 -2.09
CA THR A 62 -5.66 -17.88 -2.45
C THR A 62 -5.06 -17.11 -1.28
N PRO A 63 -3.89 -17.51 -0.75
CA PRO A 63 -3.19 -16.72 0.25
C PRO A 63 -2.60 -15.43 -0.37
N PHE A 64 -2.58 -14.35 0.41
CA PHE A 64 -1.82 -13.16 0.09
C PHE A 64 -0.38 -13.35 0.57
N LYS A 65 0.60 -13.07 -0.29
CA LYS A 65 2.03 -13.18 0.02
C LYS A 65 2.55 -11.83 0.51
N GLY A 66 3.23 -11.82 1.66
CA GLY A 66 3.92 -10.63 2.18
C GLY A 66 3.49 -10.21 3.59
N ASP A 67 2.41 -10.80 4.13
CA ASP A 67 2.07 -10.62 5.54
C ASP A 67 2.97 -11.52 6.39
N LYS A 68 4.10 -10.98 6.83
CA LYS A 68 4.64 -11.40 8.13
C LYS A 68 3.80 -10.69 9.18
N LEU A 69 2.96 -11.47 9.88
CA LEU A 69 2.42 -11.09 11.18
C LEU A 69 3.56 -10.78 12.16
#